data_AF-A0A9D2ISU5-F1
#
_entry.id   AF-A0A9D2ISU5-F1
#
_cell.length_a   1.000
_cell.length_b   1.000
_cell.length_c   1.000
_cell.angle_alpha   90.00
_cell.angle_beta   90.00
_cell.angle_gamma   90.00
#
_symmetry.space_group_name_H-M   'P 1'
#
loop_
_entity.id
_entity.type
_entity.pdbx_description
1 polymer ?
#
loop_
_entity_poly.entity_id
_entity_poly.type
_entity_poly.pdbx_seq_one_letter_code
_entity_poly.pdbx_strand_id
1 'polypeptide(L)'
;MKPFTIWNSELNLDDWKDYLEEEKELNPSYFEGCDFEEAAWALISDLNQEYLEDERVNLNVRLEHSILVLADLGLWDGRRRGVARILSGNIKDILESMVRGASEQYWYCDGKDICCRETHHDGTNYYTYREVRRPETIDRFVDRYLSGEEISRRTLNYYTRSRKSIA
;
A
#
# COMPACT_ATOMS: atom_id res chain seq x y z
N MET A 1 -5.57 6.33 17.65
CA MET A 1 -5.08 7.30 16.64
C MET A 1 -5.74 6.91 15.33
N LYS A 2 -6.29 7.86 14.58
CA LYS A 2 -6.86 7.57 13.25
C LYS A 2 -5.71 7.15 12.32
N PRO A 3 -5.87 6.14 11.47
CA PRO A 3 -4.86 5.81 10.47
C PRO A 3 -4.61 7.01 9.56
N PHE A 4 -3.34 7.20 9.18
CA PHE A 4 -2.92 8.19 8.19
C PHE A 4 -2.88 7.51 6.83
N THR A 5 -3.66 7.99 5.86
CA THR A 5 -3.65 7.49 4.48
C THR A 5 -2.38 7.94 3.80
N ILE A 6 -1.67 7.00 3.17
CA ILE A 6 -0.56 7.30 2.26
C ILE A 6 -1.12 7.44 0.85
N TRP A 7 -1.83 6.41 0.37
CA TRP A 7 -2.50 6.45 -0.93
C TRP A 7 -3.65 5.45 -0.99
N ASN A 8 -4.71 5.77 -1.74
CA ASN A 8 -5.85 4.89 -1.97
C ASN A 8 -6.23 4.85 -3.46
N SER A 9 -6.29 3.65 -4.03
CA SER A 9 -6.78 3.45 -5.40
C SER A 9 -8.30 3.62 -5.52
N GLU A 10 -9.05 3.36 -4.45
CA GLU A 10 -10.50 3.50 -4.44
C GLU A 10 -10.86 4.98 -4.49
N LEU A 11 -11.41 5.40 -5.63
CA LEU A 11 -11.81 6.78 -5.90
C LEU A 11 -13.32 6.96 -5.69
N ASN A 12 -13.68 8.17 -5.27
CA ASN A 12 -15.07 8.59 -5.08
C ASN A 12 -15.25 9.96 -5.74
N LEU A 13 -16.02 10.04 -6.84
CA LEU A 13 -16.28 11.29 -7.56
C LEU A 13 -16.79 12.42 -6.66
N ASP A 14 -17.56 12.07 -5.62
CA ASP A 14 -18.12 13.07 -4.72
C ASP A 14 -17.05 13.88 -3.97
N ASP A 15 -15.89 13.27 -3.71
CA ASP A 15 -14.77 13.93 -3.03
C ASP A 15 -14.03 14.92 -3.96
N TRP A 16 -14.31 14.86 -5.27
CA TRP A 16 -13.65 15.63 -6.32
C TRP A 16 -14.58 16.61 -7.06
N LYS A 17 -15.84 16.74 -6.63
CA LYS A 17 -16.84 17.58 -7.30
C LYS A 17 -16.37 19.00 -7.54
N ASP A 18 -15.86 19.66 -6.50
CA ASP A 18 -15.42 21.05 -6.59
C ASP A 18 -14.29 21.21 -7.62
N TYR A 19 -13.32 20.28 -7.65
CA TYR A 19 -12.23 20.26 -8.62
C TYR A 19 -12.74 20.03 -10.05
N LEU A 20 -13.66 19.07 -10.24
CA LEU A 20 -14.22 18.75 -11.55
C LEU A 20 -15.08 19.88 -12.12
N GLU A 21 -15.82 20.58 -11.27
CA GLU A 21 -16.59 21.76 -11.67
C GLU A 21 -15.66 22.88 -12.16
N GLU A 22 -14.58 23.15 -11.43
CA GLU A 22 -13.56 24.13 -11.83
C GLU A 22 -12.86 23.71 -13.14
N GLU A 23 -12.42 22.45 -13.24
CA GLU A 23 -11.73 21.94 -14.42
C GLU A 23 -12.62 21.99 -15.68
N LYS A 24 -13.91 21.73 -15.52
CA LYS A 24 -14.89 21.86 -16.61
C LYS A 24 -15.02 23.30 -17.11
N GLU A 25 -14.93 24.29 -16.23
CA GLU A 25 -14.97 25.71 -16.60
C GLU A 25 -13.67 26.17 -17.26
N LEU A 26 -12.52 25.74 -16.73
CA LEU A 26 -11.20 26.16 -17.20
C LEU A 26 -10.75 25.44 -18.48
N ASN A 27 -11.02 24.13 -18.57
CA ASN A 27 -10.56 23.24 -19.64
C ASN A 27 -11.72 22.40 -20.22
N PRO A 28 -12.77 23.04 -20.78
CA PRO A 28 -13.97 22.34 -21.26
C PRO A 28 -13.67 21.31 -22.35
N SER A 29 -12.60 21.49 -23.13
CA SER A 29 -12.22 20.56 -24.20
C SER A 29 -11.85 19.17 -23.69
N TYR A 30 -11.51 19.00 -22.41
CA TYR A 30 -11.26 17.69 -21.81
C TYR A 30 -12.54 16.84 -21.73
N PHE A 31 -13.69 17.49 -21.63
CA PHE A 31 -15.00 16.86 -21.48
C PHE A 31 -15.81 16.84 -22.79
N GLU A 32 -15.24 17.34 -23.89
CA GLU A 32 -15.92 17.34 -25.19
C GLU A 32 -15.82 15.96 -25.86
N GLY A 33 -16.95 15.45 -26.37
CA GLY A 33 -16.99 14.26 -27.22
C GLY A 33 -17.12 12.92 -26.49
N CYS A 34 -17.18 12.91 -25.16
CA CYS A 34 -17.50 11.75 -24.32
C CYS A 34 -18.53 12.13 -23.24
N ASP A 35 -19.07 11.13 -22.55
CA ASP A 35 -19.93 11.39 -21.39
C ASP A 35 -19.12 12.07 -20.26
N PHE A 36 -19.74 13.03 -19.56
CA PHE A 36 -19.06 13.80 -18.51
C PHE A 36 -18.55 12.90 -17.38
N GLU A 37 -19.32 11.88 -16.99
CA GLU A 37 -18.94 10.98 -15.90
C GLU A 37 -17.73 10.13 -16.31
N GLU A 38 -17.70 9.63 -17.55
CA GLU A 38 -16.55 8.90 -18.09
C GLU A 38 -15.28 9.76 -18.14
N ALA A 39 -15.39 10.99 -18.63
CA ALA A 39 -14.28 11.94 -18.66
C ALA A 39 -13.79 12.30 -17.25
N ALA A 40 -14.72 12.53 -16.31
CA ALA A 40 -14.40 12.80 -14.92
C ALA A 40 -13.64 11.62 -14.29
N TRP A 41 -14.14 10.38 -14.44
CA TRP A 41 -13.45 9.20 -13.93
C TRP A 41 -12.04 9.04 -14.50
N ALA A 42 -11.86 9.27 -15.81
CA ALA A 42 -10.54 9.20 -16.44
C ALA A 42 -9.59 10.24 -15.85
N LEU A 43 -10.03 11.50 -15.75
CA LEU A 43 -9.23 12.60 -15.21
C LEU A 43 -8.75 12.33 -13.79
N ILE A 44 -9.66 11.93 -12.91
CA ILE A 44 -9.33 11.75 -11.48
C ILE A 44 -8.51 10.49 -11.30
N SER A 45 -8.75 9.46 -12.11
CA SER A 45 -7.90 8.26 -12.15
C SER A 45 -6.47 8.63 -12.50
N ASP A 46 -6.26 9.41 -13.56
CA ASP A 46 -4.93 9.86 -13.99
C ASP A 46 -4.26 10.72 -12.90
N LEU A 47 -4.99 11.68 -12.33
CA LEU A 47 -4.48 12.53 -11.25
C LEU A 47 -4.15 11.74 -9.98
N ASN A 48 -4.96 10.75 -9.62
CA ASN A 48 -4.67 9.89 -8.47
C ASN A 48 -3.43 9.00 -8.71
N GLN A 49 -3.13 8.64 -9.96
CA GLN A 49 -1.87 7.98 -10.30
C GLN A 49 -0.69 8.94 -10.17
N GLU A 50 -0.83 10.22 -10.53
CA GLU A 50 0.21 11.23 -10.29
C GLU A 50 0.48 11.39 -8.78
N TYR A 51 -0.57 11.37 -7.94
CA TYR A 51 -0.39 11.38 -6.48
C TYR A 51 0.36 10.14 -5.98
N LEU A 52 0.16 8.97 -6.58
CA LEU A 52 0.96 7.78 -6.25
C LEU A 52 2.43 7.97 -6.62
N GLU A 53 2.73 8.61 -7.75
CA GLU A 53 4.11 8.92 -8.15
C GLU A 53 4.77 9.93 -7.21
N ASP A 54 4.04 10.95 -6.76
CA ASP A 54 4.53 11.88 -5.74
C ASP A 54 4.87 11.16 -4.43
N GLU A 55 4.01 10.24 -3.98
CA GLU A 55 4.31 9.40 -2.81
C GLU A 55 5.55 8.51 -3.04
N ARG A 56 5.76 7.98 -4.24
CA ARG A 56 6.98 7.22 -4.59
C ARG A 56 8.24 8.09 -4.57
N VAL A 57 8.13 9.36 -4.95
CA VAL A 57 9.24 10.34 -4.84
C VAL A 57 9.50 10.68 -3.39
N ASN A 58 8.47 11.01 -2.62
CA ASN A 58 8.55 11.37 -1.21
C ASN A 58 9.13 10.23 -0.36
N LEU A 59 8.71 9.00 -0.64
CA LEU A 59 9.14 7.79 0.06
C LEU A 59 10.35 7.11 -0.59
N ASN A 60 11.08 7.79 -1.49
CA ASN A 60 12.34 7.31 -2.07
C ASN A 60 13.49 7.33 -1.04
N VAL A 61 13.32 6.58 0.04
CA VAL A 61 14.22 6.51 1.20
C VAL A 61 14.75 5.09 1.30
N ARG A 62 16.06 4.95 1.09
CA ARG A 62 16.80 3.69 1.24
C ARG A 62 17.04 3.39 2.72
N LEU A 63 16.61 2.22 3.17
CA LEU A 63 16.87 1.69 4.52
C LEU A 63 18.22 0.97 4.60
N GLU A 64 18.62 0.62 5.82
CA GLU A 64 19.88 -0.09 6.08
C GLU A 64 19.81 -1.55 5.57
N HIS A 65 18.61 -2.14 5.63
CA HIS A 65 18.36 -3.53 5.31
C HIS A 65 17.06 -3.69 4.49
N SER A 66 16.87 -4.89 3.93
CA SER A 66 15.65 -5.25 3.17
C SER A 66 14.37 -5.02 3.98
N ILE A 67 13.26 -4.77 3.30
CA ILE A 67 11.94 -4.70 3.93
C ILE A 67 11.32 -6.10 3.92
N LEU A 68 10.91 -6.56 5.10
CA LEU A 68 10.10 -7.75 5.31
C LEU A 68 8.62 -7.36 5.17
N VAL A 69 7.89 -8.13 4.37
CA VAL A 69 6.44 -8.01 4.21
C VAL A 69 5.81 -9.17 4.94
N LEU A 70 5.04 -8.89 5.99
CA LEU A 70 4.20 -9.87 6.67
C LEU A 70 2.81 -9.79 6.08
N ALA A 71 2.33 -10.90 5.53
CA ALA A 71 1.07 -10.95 4.81
C ALA A 71 0.06 -11.85 5.53
N ASP A 72 -1.15 -11.33 5.69
CA ASP A 72 -2.35 -12.08 6.01
C ASP A 72 -3.19 -12.12 4.73
N LEU A 73 -3.09 -13.25 4.04
CA LEU A 73 -3.64 -13.46 2.71
C LEU A 73 -5.10 -13.93 2.82
N GLY A 74 -6.01 -13.17 2.22
CA GLY A 74 -7.41 -13.55 2.06
C GLY A 74 -7.60 -14.23 0.72
N LEU A 75 -7.88 -15.54 0.74
CA LEU A 75 -8.12 -16.35 -0.45
C LEU A 75 -9.55 -16.90 -0.40
N TRP A 76 -10.03 -17.40 -1.54
CA TRP A 76 -11.37 -17.99 -1.66
C TRP A 76 -11.57 -19.20 -0.73
N ASP A 77 -10.48 -19.91 -0.37
CA ASP A 77 -10.48 -21.09 0.50
C ASP A 77 -10.08 -20.78 1.95
N GLY A 78 -10.03 -19.49 2.32
CA GLY A 78 -9.77 -19.02 3.66
C GLY A 78 -8.48 -18.21 3.76
N ARG A 79 -7.98 -18.09 5.00
CA ARG A 79 -6.86 -17.20 5.32
C ARG A 79 -5.55 -17.95 5.46
N ARG A 80 -4.48 -17.38 4.92
CA ARG A 80 -3.12 -17.95 4.99
C ARG A 80 -2.11 -16.87 5.36
N ARG A 81 -1.05 -17.24 6.08
CA ARG A 81 0.08 -16.34 6.31
C ARG A 81 1.05 -16.41 5.12
N GLY A 82 1.57 -15.26 4.71
CA GLY A 82 2.61 -15.14 3.70
C GLY A 82 3.76 -14.25 4.17
N VAL A 83 4.92 -14.44 3.58
CA VAL A 83 6.08 -13.57 3.80
C VAL A 83 6.74 -13.27 2.47
N ALA A 84 7.12 -12.01 2.25
CA ALA A 84 7.96 -11.60 1.14
C ALA A 84 9.11 -10.69 1.64
N ARG A 85 10.12 -10.49 0.78
CA ARG A 85 11.23 -9.57 1.04
C ARG A 85 11.43 -8.65 -0.15
N ILE A 86 11.35 -7.34 0.10
CA ILE A 86 11.75 -6.30 -0.85
C ILE A 86 13.24 -6.03 -0.61
N LEU A 87 14.07 -6.61 -1.47
CA LEU A 87 15.53 -6.66 -1.28
C LEU A 87 16.22 -5.32 -1.50
N SER A 88 15.60 -4.40 -2.23
CA SER A 88 16.09 -3.04 -2.38
C SER A 88 16.16 -2.31 -1.03
N GLY A 89 15.27 -2.64 -0.08
CA GLY A 89 15.14 -1.87 1.16
C GLY A 89 14.72 -0.41 0.94
N ASN A 90 14.22 -0.05 -0.25
CA ASN A 90 13.68 1.30 -0.50
C ASN A 90 12.20 1.32 -0.15
N ILE A 91 11.75 2.33 0.60
CA ILE A 91 10.36 2.40 1.07
C ILE A 91 9.39 2.58 -0.11
N LYS A 92 9.73 3.37 -1.14
CA LYS A 92 8.85 3.54 -2.30
C LYS A 92 8.47 2.22 -2.97
N ASP A 93 9.32 1.20 -2.88
CA ASP A 93 9.11 -0.10 -3.51
C ASP A 93 8.05 -0.94 -2.76
N ILE A 94 7.49 -0.42 -1.65
CA ILE A 94 6.28 -1.00 -1.03
C ILE A 94 5.00 -0.59 -1.76
N LEU A 95 5.03 0.52 -2.52
CA LEU A 95 3.89 1.10 -3.24
C LEU A 95 3.69 0.41 -4.59
N GLU A 96 3.70 -0.92 -4.56
CA GLU A 96 3.46 -1.78 -5.72
C GLU A 96 2.51 -2.91 -5.31
N SER A 97 1.64 -3.32 -6.24
CA SER A 97 0.77 -4.48 -6.06
C SER A 97 1.59 -5.75 -5.82
N MET A 98 1.16 -6.55 -4.84
CA MET A 98 1.78 -7.85 -4.55
C MET A 98 1.06 -9.01 -5.25
N VAL A 99 -0.09 -8.74 -5.90
CA VAL A 99 -0.86 -9.74 -6.64
C VAL A 99 -0.64 -9.59 -8.14
N ARG A 100 -0.99 -10.66 -8.89
CA ARG A 100 -0.97 -10.61 -10.35
C ARG A 100 -2.38 -10.28 -10.85
N GLY A 101 -2.51 -9.16 -11.55
CA GLY A 101 -3.78 -8.71 -12.12
C GLY A 101 -4.34 -7.48 -11.41
N ALA A 102 -5.60 -7.16 -11.69
CA ALA A 102 -6.26 -6.01 -11.11
C ALA A 102 -6.54 -6.21 -9.61
N SER A 103 -6.23 -5.18 -8.83
CA SER A 103 -6.51 -5.10 -7.40
C SER A 103 -6.73 -3.65 -6.99
N GLU A 104 -7.51 -3.46 -5.94
CA GLU A 104 -7.65 -2.19 -5.23
C GLU A 104 -6.63 -2.18 -4.09
N GLN A 105 -5.74 -1.20 -4.07
CA GLN A 105 -4.74 -1.03 -3.02
C GLN A 105 -5.02 0.21 -2.16
N TYR A 106 -4.79 0.07 -0.86
CA TYR A 106 -4.88 1.14 0.12
C TYR A 106 -3.68 1.05 1.08
N TRP A 107 -2.70 1.95 0.90
CA TRP A 107 -1.55 2.10 1.81
C TRP A 107 -1.84 3.13 2.89
N TYR A 108 -1.50 2.80 4.12
CA TYR A 108 -1.74 3.65 5.28
C TYR A 108 -0.77 3.35 6.42
N CYS A 109 -0.62 4.29 7.35
CA CYS A 109 0.04 4.09 8.63
C CYS A 109 -1.01 3.91 9.73
N ASP A 110 -1.00 2.76 10.43
CA ASP A 110 -1.96 2.44 11.50
C ASP A 110 -1.59 3.09 12.86
N GLY A 111 -0.64 4.03 12.86
CA GLY A 111 -0.01 4.62 14.04
C GLY A 111 1.13 3.78 14.64
N LYS A 112 1.36 2.58 14.11
CA LYS A 112 2.46 1.69 14.50
C LYS A 112 3.34 1.31 13.32
N ASP A 113 2.77 0.91 12.19
CA ASP A 113 3.47 0.41 11.01
C ASP A 113 2.84 0.95 9.73
N ILE A 114 3.61 0.92 8.64
CA ILE A 114 3.07 1.09 7.30
C ILE A 114 2.43 -0.23 6.90
N CYS A 115 1.19 -0.15 6.42
CA CYS A 115 0.35 -1.27 6.08
C CYS A 115 -0.24 -1.06 4.68
N CYS A 116 -0.72 -2.15 4.09
CA CYS A 116 -1.53 -2.10 2.88
C CYS A 116 -2.70 -3.07 3.00
N ARG A 117 -3.88 -2.64 2.56
CA ARG A 117 -5.02 -3.49 2.25
C ARG A 117 -5.07 -3.62 0.72
N GLU A 118 -4.99 -4.84 0.22
CA GLU A 118 -5.09 -5.11 -1.22
C GLU A 118 -6.25 -6.07 -1.50
N THR A 119 -7.31 -5.57 -2.13
CA THR A 119 -8.50 -6.35 -2.48
C THR A 119 -8.40 -6.82 -3.93
N HIS A 120 -8.63 -8.11 -4.14
CA HIS A 120 -8.70 -8.75 -5.45
C HIS A 120 -9.91 -9.71 -5.50
N HIS A 121 -10.19 -10.27 -6.67
CA HIS A 121 -11.36 -11.14 -6.88
C HIS A 121 -11.48 -12.31 -5.89
N ASP A 122 -10.35 -12.91 -5.49
CA ASP A 122 -10.32 -14.03 -4.53
C ASP A 122 -10.40 -13.61 -3.04
N GLY A 123 -10.29 -12.33 -2.71
CA GLY A 123 -10.31 -11.86 -1.32
C GLY A 123 -9.48 -10.60 -1.07
N THR A 124 -9.22 -10.33 0.21
CA THR A 124 -8.45 -9.15 0.65
C THR A 124 -7.22 -9.58 1.43
N ASN A 125 -6.06 -9.16 0.95
CA ASN A 125 -4.78 -9.32 1.60
C ASN A 125 -4.47 -8.11 2.49
N TYR A 126 -3.80 -8.37 3.60
CA TYR A 126 -3.29 -7.34 4.50
C TYR A 126 -1.80 -7.49 4.66
N TYR A 127 -1.06 -6.42 4.40
CA TYR A 127 0.39 -6.39 4.46
C TYR A 127 0.84 -5.46 5.58
N THR A 128 1.89 -5.88 6.29
CA THR A 128 2.65 -5.03 7.21
C THR A 128 4.10 -4.97 6.76
N TYR A 129 4.60 -3.77 6.49
CA TYR A 129 5.95 -3.55 6.00
C TYR A 129 6.89 -3.18 7.14
N ARG A 130 8.01 -3.90 7.26
CA ARG A 130 8.98 -3.67 8.34
C ARG A 130 10.40 -3.86 7.86
N GLU A 131 11.30 -2.99 8.26
CA GLU A 131 12.72 -3.18 7.99
C GLU A 131 13.26 -4.38 8.77
N VAL A 132 14.07 -5.22 8.13
CA VAL A 132 14.81 -6.28 8.83
C VAL A 132 15.85 -5.64 9.74
N ARG A 133 15.89 -6.00 11.02
CA ARG A 133 16.89 -5.50 11.99
C ARG A 133 18.04 -6.48 12.20
N ARG A 134 17.78 -7.77 11.98
CA ARG A 134 18.74 -8.87 12.23
C ARG A 134 18.78 -9.81 11.03
N PRO A 135 19.40 -9.42 9.91
CA PRO A 135 19.45 -10.23 8.70
C PRO A 135 19.97 -11.65 8.94
N GLU A 136 20.90 -11.82 9.88
CA GLU A 136 21.54 -13.08 10.24
C GLU A 136 20.61 -14.08 10.95
N THR A 137 19.48 -13.63 11.51
CA THR A 137 18.51 -14.50 12.20
C THR A 137 17.08 -14.32 11.71
N ILE A 138 16.89 -13.58 10.61
CA ILE A 138 15.55 -13.26 10.12
C ILE A 138 14.79 -14.49 9.62
N ASP A 139 15.48 -15.47 9.03
CA ASP A 139 14.83 -16.67 8.50
C ASP A 139 14.23 -17.52 9.63
N ARG A 140 14.90 -17.61 10.79
CA ARG A 140 14.32 -18.24 11.99
C ARG A 140 13.03 -17.54 12.44
N PHE A 141 12.94 -16.23 12.28
CA PHE A 141 11.71 -15.50 12.58
C PHE A 141 10.63 -15.79 11.53
N VAL A 142 10.99 -15.84 10.24
CA VAL A 142 10.08 -16.16 9.14
C VAL A 142 9.48 -17.56 9.32
N ASP A 143 10.29 -18.56 9.64
CA ASP A 143 9.85 -19.94 9.88
C ASP A 143 8.79 -20.01 11.00
N ARG A 144 9.04 -19.29 12.10
CA ARG A 144 8.10 -19.18 13.23
C ARG A 144 6.80 -18.48 12.83
N TYR A 145 6.89 -17.41 12.06
CA TYR A 145 5.69 -16.70 11.60
C TYR A 145 4.84 -17.58 10.67
N LEU A 146 5.47 -18.27 9.72
CA LEU A 146 4.81 -19.15 8.75
C LEU A 146 4.26 -20.43 9.37
N SER A 147 4.86 -20.94 10.46
CA SER A 147 4.35 -22.12 11.19
C SER A 147 3.04 -21.87 11.93
N GLY A 148 2.56 -20.62 11.97
CA GLY A 148 1.34 -20.24 12.69
C GLY A 148 1.60 -19.74 14.11
N GLU A 149 2.86 -19.68 14.57
CA GLU A 149 3.20 -19.19 15.91
C GLU A 149 2.66 -17.78 16.15
N GLU A 150 2.07 -17.53 17.32
CA GLU A 150 1.67 -16.18 17.71
C GLU A 150 2.90 -15.34 18.08
N ILE A 151 3.22 -14.37 17.22
CA ILE A 151 4.38 -13.52 17.38
C ILE A 151 4.00 -12.27 18.19
N SER A 152 4.53 -12.18 19.42
CA SER A 152 4.37 -10.96 20.22
C SER A 152 5.01 -9.74 19.56
N ARG A 153 4.50 -8.54 19.86
CA ARG A 153 5.09 -7.27 19.38
C ARG A 153 6.55 -7.10 19.80
N ARG A 154 6.92 -7.61 20.98
CA ARG A 154 8.32 -7.59 21.48
C ARG A 154 9.21 -8.48 20.60
N THR A 155 8.75 -9.68 20.26
CA THR A 155 9.45 -10.59 19.34
C THR A 155 9.59 -9.94 17.97
N LEU A 156 8.52 -9.39 17.41
CA LEU A 156 8.55 -8.70 16.13
C LEU A 156 9.58 -7.57 16.12
N ASN A 157 9.57 -6.69 17.13
CA ASN A 157 10.51 -5.57 17.27
C ASN A 157 11.96 -5.99 17.56
N TYR A 158 12.17 -7.23 18.02
CA TYR A 158 13.51 -7.79 18.20
C TYR A 158 14.18 -8.10 16.86
N TYR A 159 13.41 -8.65 15.91
CA TYR A 159 13.90 -9.04 14.56
C TYR A 159 13.74 -7.95 13.50
N THR A 160 12.81 -7.01 13.68
CA THR A 160 12.44 -6.01 12.68
C THR A 160 12.22 -4.64 13.31
N ARG A 161 12.23 -3.58 12.49
CA ARG A 161 12.01 -2.20 12.91
C ARG A 161 10.82 -1.59 12.16
N SER A 162 9.96 -0.90 12.90
CA SER A 162 8.91 -0.07 12.29
C SER A 162 9.55 1.19 11.71
N ARG A 163 9.06 1.63 10.55
CA ARG A 163 9.47 2.88 9.90
C ARG A 163 8.34 3.91 9.81
N LYS A 164 7.36 3.82 10.73
CA LYS A 164 6.23 4.76 10.82
C LYS A 164 6.57 6.25 10.96
N SER A 165 7.83 6.59 11.28
CA SER A 165 8.27 7.99 11.40
C SER A 165 8.68 8.59 10.07
N ILE A 166 8.66 7.79 8.99
CA ILE A 166 9.01 8.18 7.63
C ILE A 166 7.73 8.35 6.78
N ALA A 167 6.58 7.91 7.31
CA ALA A 167 5.25 8.10 6.75
C ALA A 167 4.44 9.06 7.64
#